data_AF-A0A659UN38-F1
#
_entry.id   AF-A0A659UN38-F1
#
_cell.length_a   1.000
_cell.length_b   1.000
_cell.length_c   1.000
_cell.angle_alpha   90.00
_cell.angle_beta   90.00
_cell.angle_gamma   90.00
#
_symmetry.space_group_name_H-M   'P 1'
#
loop_
_entity.id
_entity.type
_entity.pdbx_description
1 polymer ?
#
loop_
_entity_poly.entity_id
_entity_poly.type
_entity_poly.pdbx_seq_one_letter_code
_entity_poly.pdbx_strand_id
1 'polypeptide(L)' 'GDYALGRRLTDKIAPLAREMTKGINFPARIKFAINAQGRKVGEPRLPNGNLAKEDQDNIIKALKHAGLLA' A
#
# COMPACT_ATOMS: atom_id res chain seq x y z
N GLY A 1 27.76 0.96 5.13
CA GLY A 1 26.44 0.43 5.53
C GLY A 1 26.23 -0.92 4.85
N ASP A 2 25.34 -1.75 5.37
CA ASP A 2 25.05 -3.06 4.77
C ASP A 2 24.16 -2.90 3.53
N TYR A 3 24.79 -2.84 2.36
CA TYR A 3 24.11 -2.67 1.08
C TYR A 3 23.29 -3.90 0.67
N ALA A 4 23.70 -5.10 1.08
CA ALA A 4 22.98 -6.33 0.76
C ALA A 4 21.65 -6.40 1.52
N LEU A 5 21.70 -6.09 2.82
CA LEU A 5 20.48 -5.95 3.63
C LEU A 5 19.59 -4.82 3.10
N GLY A 6 20.18 -3.67 2.76
CA GLY A 6 19.44 -2.54 2.18
C GLY A 6 18.68 -2.91 0.89
N ARG A 7 19.35 -3.64 -0.02
CA ARG A 7 18.72 -4.11 -1.27
C ARG A 7 17.55 -5.05 -0.98
N ARG A 8 17.74 -6.03 -0.10
CA ARG A 8 16.70 -7.01 0.27
C ARG A 8 15.47 -6.35 0.88
N LEU A 9 15.66 -5.38 1.79
CA LEU A 9 14.56 -4.64 2.40
C LEU A 9 13.83 -3.77 1.38
N THR A 10 14.57 -3.13 0.48
CA THR A 10 14.00 -2.31 -0.60
C THR A 10 13.15 -3.15 -1.54
N ASP A 11 13.65 -4.31 -1.98
CA ASP A 11 12.93 -5.21 -2.87
C ASP A 11 11.60 -5.69 -2.25
N LYS A 12 11.59 -5.92 -0.94
CA LYS A 12 10.39 -6.33 -0.18
C LYS A 12 9.31 -5.24 -0.15
N ILE A 13 9.69 -3.97 -0.02
CA ILE A 13 8.73 -2.84 0.05
C ILE A 13 8.39 -2.25 -1.33
N ALA A 14 9.20 -2.50 -2.36
CA ALA A 14 9.08 -1.84 -3.65
C ALA A 14 7.70 -1.97 -4.30
N PRO A 15 7.02 -3.15 -4.28
CA PRO A 15 5.65 -3.25 -4.81
C PRO A 15 4.66 -2.34 -4.09
N LEU A 16 4.76 -2.25 -2.76
CA LEU A 16 3.90 -1.39 -1.96
C LEU A 16 4.20 0.09 -2.24
N ALA A 17 5.47 0.47 -2.30
CA ALA A 17 5.87 1.84 -2.64
C ALA A 17 5.31 2.27 -4.00
N ARG A 18 5.39 1.41 -5.02
CA ARG A 18 4.81 1.66 -6.35
C ARG A 18 3.31 1.93 -6.31
N GLU A 19 2.56 1.17 -5.51
CA GLU A 19 1.13 1.40 -5.33
C GLU A 19 0.84 2.73 -4.63
N MET A 20 1.64 3.10 -3.62
CA MET A 20 1.43 4.33 -2.84
C MET A 20 1.82 5.60 -3.60
N THR A 21 2.75 5.52 -4.56
CA THR A 21 3.21 6.66 -5.36
C THR A 21 2.30 7.00 -6.54
N LYS A 22 1.27 6.19 -6.83
CA LYS A 22 0.31 6.49 -7.89
C LYS A 22 -0.49 7.75 -7.51
N GLY A 23 -0.43 8.78 -8.34
CA GLY A 23 -1.18 10.03 -8.13
C GLY A 23 -2.71 9.87 -8.21
N ILE A 24 -3.17 8.77 -8.83
CA ILE A 24 -4.60 8.43 -8.95
C ILE A 24 -5.11 7.92 -7.59
N ASN A 25 -6.20 8.51 -7.11
CA ASN A 25 -6.84 8.16 -5.84
C ASN A 25 -5.90 8.32 -4.63
N PHE A 26 -5.00 9.30 -4.67
CA PHE A 26 -4.28 9.77 -3.49
C PHE A 26 -5.22 10.69 -2.68
N PRO A 27 -5.38 10.52 -1.34
CA PRO A 27 -4.68 9.61 -0.43
C PRO A 27 -5.43 8.29 -0.14
N ALA A 28 -6.44 7.92 -0.93
CA ALA A 28 -7.31 6.78 -0.67
C ALA A 28 -6.56 5.44 -0.63
N ARG A 29 -5.56 5.24 -1.50
CA ARG A 29 -4.71 4.03 -1.51
C ARG A 29 -4.00 3.81 -0.16
N ILE A 30 -3.43 4.89 0.40
CA ILE A 30 -2.73 4.86 1.68
C ILE A 30 -3.72 4.55 2.81
N LYS A 31 -4.87 5.23 2.82
CA LYS A 31 -5.90 4.99 3.83
C LYS A 31 -6.40 3.54 3.80
N PHE A 32 -6.65 3.00 2.61
CA PHE A 32 -7.05 1.61 2.44
C PHE A 32 -5.99 0.65 2.96
N ALA A 33 -4.72 0.85 2.64
CA ALA A 33 -3.63 0.03 3.14
C ALA A 33 -3.55 0.02 4.67
N ILE A 34 -3.68 1.20 5.31
CA ILE A 34 -3.64 1.33 6.77
C ILE A 34 -4.86 0.66 7.42
N ASN A 35 -6.06 0.84 6.85
CA ASN A 35 -7.29 0.17 7.30
C ASN A 35 -7.18 -1.36 7.17
N ALA A 36 -6.58 -1.87 6.09
CA ALA A 36 -6.34 -3.30 5.89
C ALA A 36 -5.41 -3.92 6.96
N GLN A 37 -4.54 -3.12 7.57
CA GLN A 37 -3.70 -3.53 8.70
C GLN A 37 -4.42 -3.45 10.06
N GLY A 38 -5.72 -3.16 10.08
CA GLY A 38 -6.52 -3.05 11.30
C GLY A 38 -6.37 -1.71 12.04
N ARG A 39 -5.68 -0.73 11.45
CA ARG A 39 -5.55 0.63 12.02
C ARG A 39 -6.67 1.51 11.49
N LYS A 40 -7.25 2.39 12.33
CA LYS A 40 -8.37 3.26 11.92
C LYS A 40 -7.87 4.64 11.47
N VAL A 41 -7.93 4.93 10.18
CA VAL A 41 -7.63 6.27 9.61
C VAL A 41 -8.81 6.93 8.89
N GLY A 42 -9.98 6.33 9.04
CA GLY A 42 -11.23 6.77 8.44
C GLY A 42 -11.27 6.52 6.93
N GLU A 43 -12.47 6.58 6.38
CA GLU A 43 -12.67 6.33 4.96
C GLU A 43 -12.11 7.47 4.09
N PRO A 44 -11.65 7.16 2.88
CA PRO A 44 -11.40 8.17 1.85
C PRO A 44 -12.66 9.00 1.55
N ARG A 45 -12.48 10.32 1.34
CA ARG A 45 -13.58 11.21 0.92
C ARG A 45 -13.72 11.21 -0.60
N LEU A 46 -14.95 11.30 -1.09
CA LEU A 46 -15.26 11.45 -2.52
C LEU A 46 -14.69 12.78 -3.06
N PRO A 47 -14.33 12.86 -4.36
CA PRO A 47 -14.43 11.80 -5.39
C PRO A 47 -13.26 10.80 -5.37
N ASN A 48 -12.13 11.15 -4.75
CA ASN A 48 -10.89 10.37 -4.77
C ASN A 48 -10.93 9.07 -3.95
N GLY A 49 -12.04 8.81 -3.26
CA GLY A 49 -12.19 7.69 -2.36
C GLY A 49 -12.64 6.38 -2.99
N ASN A 50 -13.06 6.39 -4.24
CA ASN A 50 -13.57 5.19 -4.90
C ASN A 50 -12.40 4.38 -5.50
N LEU A 51 -11.75 3.56 -4.67
CA LEU A 51 -10.74 2.63 -5.15
C LEU A 51 -11.43 1.50 -5.92
N ALA A 52 -11.05 1.30 -7.19
CA ALA A 52 -11.46 0.14 -7.94
C ALA A 52 -11.07 -1.15 -7.20
N LYS A 53 -11.85 -2.22 -7.36
CA LYS A 53 -11.56 -3.50 -6.68
C LYS A 53 -10.19 -4.06 -7.04
N GLU A 54 -9.77 -3.86 -8.28
CA GLU A 54 -8.43 -4.21 -8.75
C GLU A 54 -7.32 -3.46 -8.01
N ASP A 55 -7.51 -2.16 -7.73
CA ASP A 55 -6.55 -1.38 -6.94
C ASP A 55 -6.47 -1.87 -5.49
N GLN A 56 -7.62 -2.22 -4.91
CA GLN A 56 -7.68 -2.81 -3.56
C GLN A 56 -6.90 -4.13 -3.52
N ASP A 57 -7.16 -5.03 -4.47
CA ASP A 57 -6.49 -6.33 -4.56
C ASP A 57 -4.98 -6.18 -4.77
N ASN A 58 -4.55 -5.22 -5.58
CA ASN A 58 -3.12 -4.91 -5.79
C ASN A 58 -2.46 -4.44 -4.49
N ILE A 59 -3.13 -3.58 -3.72
CA ILE A 59 -2.63 -3.12 -2.41
C ILE A 59 -2.53 -4.29 -1.42
N ILE A 60 -3.55 -5.15 -1.34
CA ILE A 60 -3.53 -6.34 -0.47
C ILE A 60 -2.39 -7.28 -0.86
N LYS A 61 -2.19 -7.57 -2.16
CA LYS A 61 -1.07 -8.38 -2.64
C LYS A 61 0.28 -7.76 -2.27
N ALA A 62 0.43 -6.45 -2.43
CA ALA A 62 1.66 -5.74 -2.07
C ALA A 62 1.93 -5.78 -0.55
N LEU A 63 0.90 -5.64 0.28
CA LEU A 63 1.01 -5.77 1.74
C LEU A 63 1.45 -7.18 2.15
N LYS A 64 0.86 -8.22 1.55
CA LYS A 64 1.26 -9.62 1.79
C LYS A 64 2.69 -9.88 1.36
N HIS A 65 3.10 -9.40 0.18
CA HIS A 65 4.48 -9.52 -0.30
C HIS A 65 5.48 -8.83 0.64
N ALA A 66 5.09 -7.67 1.19
CA ALA A 66 5.89 -6.94 2.17
C ALA A 66 5.95 -7.64 3.55
N GLY A 67 5.14 -8.67 3.79
CA GLY A 67 4.97 -9.31 5.09
C GLY A 67 4.31 -8.40 6.12
N LEU A 68 3.49 -7.46 5.64
CA LEU A 68 2.78 -6.46 6.45
C LEU A 68 1.31 -6.83 6.69
N LEU A 69 0.86 -7.94 6.11
CA LEU A 69 -0.47 -8.54 6.26
C LEU A 69 -0.32 -10.07 6.18
N ALA A 70 -1.07 -10.80 7.01
CA ALA A 70 -1.09 -12.27 7.05
C ALA A 70 -1.86 -12.89 5.88
#